data_AF-A0AAV9SJZ0-F1
#
_entry.id   AF-A0AAV9SJZ0-F1
#
_cell.length_a   1.000
_cell.length_b   1.000
_cell.length_c   1.000
_cell.angle_alpha   90.00
_cell.angle_beta   90.00
_cell.angle_gamma   90.00
#
_symmetry.space_group_name_H-M   'P 1'
#
loop_
_entity.id
_entity.type
_entity.pdbx_description
1 polymer ?
#
loop_
_entity_poly.entity_id
_entity_poly.type
_entity_poly.pdbx_seq_one_letter_code
_entity_poly.pdbx_strand_id
1 'polypeptide(L)'
;MSAFCLDLQTSAVVSAPLELDSDCMEPRASPGAQEPGGFQGHPPRQAGSGGLGTALEEELAMITGERGVDEELADLEAPAVGHNADLLLLFRQKEKDLVLAAKLGKALLERNQDLTKQYEKMHKDLCERLEHLEQEKHELRRRFESREGEWEGRVAELETDVQHLQGELERHQVQLREVDRDKTKTISELSEQNHRLLEQLSRPAPPTPHYHPDQ
;
A
#
# COMPACT_ATOMS: atom_id res chain seq x y z
N MET A 1 -38.92 -9.55 -54.07
CA MET A 1 -37.52 -10.03 -54.09
C MET A 1 -36.70 -9.09 -54.96
N SER A 2 -35.46 -8.84 -54.53
CA SER A 2 -34.37 -8.10 -55.20
C SER A 2 -34.56 -6.61 -55.52
N ALA A 3 -33.91 -5.75 -54.74
CA ALA A 3 -33.31 -4.53 -55.24
C ALA A 3 -31.79 -4.70 -55.21
N PHE A 4 -31.16 -4.53 -56.36
CA PHE A 4 -29.71 -4.58 -56.58
C PHE A 4 -29.14 -3.16 -56.41
N CYS A 5 -28.04 -3.08 -55.65
CA CYS A 5 -26.83 -2.26 -55.81
C CYS A 5 -26.89 -0.72 -55.83
N LEU A 6 -26.12 -0.07 -54.96
CA LEU A 6 -24.68 0.20 -55.17
C LEU A 6 -23.99 0.73 -53.90
N ASP A 7 -22.67 0.59 -53.93
CA ASP A 7 -21.65 0.70 -52.87
C ASP A 7 -21.54 2.03 -52.12
N LEU A 8 -21.19 1.94 -50.84
CA LEU A 8 -20.25 2.85 -50.21
C LEU A 8 -19.32 2.06 -49.26
N GLN A 9 -18.09 1.83 -49.72
CA GLN A 9 -16.91 1.55 -48.90
C GLN A 9 -16.83 2.68 -47.83
N THR A 10 -16.57 2.46 -46.55
CA THR A 10 -15.34 1.92 -45.96
C THR A 10 -15.60 1.54 -44.50
N SER A 11 -15.35 0.27 -44.16
CA SER A 11 -15.39 -0.24 -42.80
C SER A 11 -13.99 -0.24 -42.19
N ALA A 12 -13.96 0.03 -40.89
CA ALA A 12 -13.03 -0.50 -39.91
C ALA A 12 -11.57 -0.01 -39.90
N VAL A 13 -11.25 0.63 -38.77
CA VAL A 13 -10.08 0.34 -37.94
C VAL A 13 -8.74 0.82 -38.51
N VAL A 14 -8.37 2.02 -38.10
CA VAL A 14 -6.98 2.47 -38.03
C VAL A 14 -6.26 1.61 -36.97
N SER A 15 -5.51 0.61 -37.45
CA SER A 15 -4.31 0.06 -36.79
C SER A 15 -3.12 0.94 -37.24
N ALA A 16 -2.03 1.22 -36.54
CA ALA A 16 -1.27 0.66 -35.41
C ALA A 16 -0.34 1.82 -34.87
N PRO A 17 0.67 1.68 -33.96
CA PRO A 17 1.41 0.48 -33.54
C PRO A 17 1.54 0.23 -32.02
N LEU A 18 1.82 -1.04 -31.70
CA LEU A 18 2.42 -1.53 -30.46
C LEU A 18 3.85 -1.00 -30.35
N GLU A 19 4.18 -0.27 -29.29
CA GLU A 19 5.51 -0.34 -28.66
C GLU A 19 5.34 -0.36 -27.14
N LEU A 20 5.84 -1.46 -26.56
CA LEU A 20 6.15 -1.63 -25.16
C LEU A 20 7.39 -0.78 -24.86
N ASP A 21 7.33 0.07 -23.85
CA ASP A 21 8.45 0.61 -23.05
C ASP A 21 7.76 1.33 -21.88
N SER A 22 7.59 0.80 -20.66
CA SER A 22 8.52 0.19 -19.72
C SER A 22 9.80 0.99 -19.48
N ASP A 23 9.67 2.31 -19.37
CA ASP A 23 10.76 3.13 -18.83
C ASP A 23 10.49 3.60 -17.41
N CYS A 24 11.38 3.09 -16.56
CA CYS A 24 11.58 3.32 -15.17
C CYS A 24 11.74 4.81 -14.84
N MET A 25 11.09 5.25 -13.75
CA MET A 25 11.63 6.38 -13.01
C MET A 25 12.93 5.92 -12.34
N GLU A 26 14.08 6.23 -12.95
CA GLU A 26 15.38 6.12 -12.29
C GLU A 26 15.43 7.05 -11.07
N PRO A 27 15.85 6.56 -9.88
CA PRO A 27 16.46 7.43 -8.89
C PRO A 27 17.93 7.64 -9.23
N ARG A 28 18.25 8.90 -9.51
CA ARG A 28 19.58 9.47 -9.72
C ARG A 28 20.63 8.90 -8.75
N ALA A 29 21.72 8.39 -9.34
CA ALA A 29 22.89 7.83 -8.68
C ALA A 29 23.49 8.74 -7.58
N SER A 30 23.89 8.08 -6.50
CA SER A 30 24.69 8.60 -5.39
C SER A 30 26.09 9.03 -5.85
N PRO A 31 26.81 9.80 -5.01
CA PRO A 31 28.21 9.48 -4.82
C PRO A 31 28.54 9.30 -3.33
N GLY A 32 29.08 8.11 -3.02
CA GLY A 32 30.12 7.96 -2.01
C GLY A 32 29.70 7.90 -0.54
N ALA A 33 29.24 6.74 -0.10
CA ALA A 33 29.61 6.22 1.22
C ALA A 33 29.74 4.69 1.12
N GLN A 34 30.92 4.20 1.46
CA GLN A 34 31.30 2.80 1.42
C GLN A 34 30.42 1.96 2.34
N GLU A 35 29.69 1.01 1.79
CA GLU A 35 29.18 -0.15 2.51
C GLU A 35 30.18 -1.30 2.33
N PRO A 36 30.84 -1.81 3.39
CA PRO A 36 31.57 -3.05 3.30
C PRO A 36 30.71 -4.22 3.76
N GLY A 37 30.61 -5.23 2.90
CA GLY A 37 30.53 -6.62 3.36
C GLY A 37 29.14 -7.24 3.37
N GLY A 38 28.82 -7.94 2.28
CA GLY A 38 27.97 -9.11 2.38
C GLY A 38 28.61 -10.12 3.34
N PHE A 39 27.88 -10.48 4.39
CA PHE A 39 28.25 -11.58 5.27
C PHE A 39 27.36 -12.78 5.01
N GLN A 40 28.03 -13.79 4.49
CA GLN A 40 27.65 -15.19 4.42
C GLN A 40 26.98 -15.66 5.72
N GLY A 41 26.08 -16.64 5.56
CA GLY A 41 25.48 -17.34 6.69
C GLY A 41 26.54 -17.80 7.68
N HIS A 42 26.46 -17.26 8.90
CA HIS A 42 27.19 -17.81 10.03
C HIS A 42 26.38 -18.96 10.63
N PRO A 43 26.97 -20.15 10.83
CA PRO A 43 26.39 -21.12 11.74
C PRO A 43 26.36 -20.50 13.14
N PRO A 44 25.47 -20.93 14.04
CA PRO A 44 25.47 -20.42 15.40
C PRO A 44 26.86 -20.67 15.99
N ARG A 45 27.56 -19.59 16.35
CA ARG A 45 28.77 -19.67 17.16
C ARG A 45 28.39 -20.45 18.40
N GLN A 46 28.94 -21.65 18.49
CA GLN A 46 29.07 -22.44 19.69
C GLN A 46 29.90 -21.61 20.68
N ALA A 47 29.24 -20.66 21.34
CA ALA A 47 29.78 -19.94 22.47
C ALA A 47 29.82 -20.95 23.61
N GLY A 48 31.04 -21.24 24.08
CA GLY A 48 31.30 -22.20 25.12
C GLY A 48 30.42 -21.97 26.33
N SER A 49 29.61 -22.98 26.64
CA SER A 49 29.14 -23.26 27.99
C SER A 49 29.47 -24.71 28.33
N GLY A 50 30.63 -25.19 27.89
CA GLY A 50 31.20 -26.48 28.27
C GLY A 50 32.04 -26.39 29.53
N GLY A 51 31.57 -25.66 30.56
CA GLY A 51 32.33 -25.46 31.80
C GLY A 51 31.60 -25.79 33.09
N LEU A 52 30.27 -26.00 33.05
CA LEU A 52 29.48 -26.32 34.26
C LEU A 52 29.08 -27.80 34.32
N GLY A 53 29.00 -28.49 33.18
CA GLY A 53 28.76 -29.93 33.14
C GLY A 53 29.97 -30.72 33.63
N THR A 54 31.18 -30.34 33.19
CA THR A 54 32.43 -30.98 33.57
C THR A 54 32.75 -30.81 35.06
N ALA A 55 32.46 -29.65 35.66
CA ALA A 55 32.69 -29.43 37.08
C ALA A 55 31.77 -30.29 37.98
N LEU A 56 30.52 -30.51 37.57
CA LEU A 56 29.61 -31.41 38.27
C LEU A 56 29.93 -32.89 38.02
N GLU A 57 30.36 -33.25 36.80
CA GLU A 57 30.84 -34.59 36.48
C GLU A 57 32.14 -34.95 37.23
N GLU A 58 33.05 -34.00 37.41
CA GLU A 58 34.33 -34.19 38.11
C GLU A 58 34.12 -34.35 39.64
N GLU A 59 33.20 -33.58 40.23
CA GLU A 59 32.77 -33.75 41.63
C GLU A 59 32.05 -35.09 41.88
N LEU A 60 31.21 -35.54 40.92
CA LEU A 60 30.56 -36.85 41.01
C LEU A 60 31.53 -38.02 40.80
N ALA A 61 32.57 -37.87 39.99
CA ALA A 61 33.63 -38.86 39.81
C ALA A 61 34.51 -39.00 41.07
N MET A 62 34.78 -37.91 41.78
CA MET A 62 35.50 -37.92 43.06
C MET A 62 34.73 -38.66 44.16
N ILE A 63 33.42 -38.45 44.25
CA ILE A 63 32.57 -39.08 45.29
C ILE A 63 32.30 -40.57 45.00
N THR A 64 32.38 -40.99 43.73
CA THR A 64 32.17 -42.39 43.32
C THR A 64 33.46 -43.21 43.24
N GLY A 65 34.62 -42.57 43.11
CA GLY A 65 35.94 -43.20 43.04
C GLY A 65 36.52 -43.71 44.36
N GLU A 66 36.00 -43.26 45.52
CA GLU A 66 36.52 -43.62 46.86
C GLU A 66 35.70 -44.70 47.59
N ARG A 67 34.77 -45.40 46.93
CA ARG A 67 34.04 -46.52 47.53
C ARG A 67 34.34 -47.84 46.83
N GLY A 68 35.61 -48.22 46.86
CA GLY A 68 36.06 -49.55 46.48
C GLY A 68 37.38 -49.82 47.17
N VAL A 69 37.43 -50.91 47.93
CA VAL A 69 38.53 -51.33 48.81
C VAL A 69 38.51 -50.66 50.19
N ASP A 70 37.67 -51.21 51.07
CA ASP A 70 38.06 -51.61 52.43
C ASP A 70 36.93 -52.48 52.99
N GLU A 71 36.85 -53.69 52.47
CA GLU A 71 36.03 -54.78 53.01
C GLU A 71 36.98 -55.94 53.34
N GLU A 72 37.72 -55.82 54.44
CA GLU A 72 38.09 -56.98 55.27
C GLU A 72 38.66 -56.55 56.64
N LEU A 73 38.05 -57.11 57.70
CA LEU A 73 38.63 -57.38 59.03
C LEU A 73 38.71 -56.24 60.05
N ALA A 74 37.60 -56.05 60.78
CA ALA A 74 37.65 -55.77 62.22
C ALA A 74 36.45 -56.42 62.93
N ASP A 75 36.74 -57.58 63.50
CA ASP A 75 36.22 -58.18 64.73
C ASP A 75 34.75 -57.99 65.18
N LEU A 76 34.18 -59.17 65.44
CA LEU A 76 33.03 -59.49 66.28
C LEU A 76 32.88 -58.58 67.53
N GLU A 77 32.13 -57.48 67.41
CA GLU A 77 31.33 -56.92 68.51
C GLU A 77 30.22 -55.98 67.98
N ALA A 78 28.95 -56.32 68.28
CA ALA A 78 27.72 -55.52 68.07
C ALA A 78 27.23 -55.21 66.61
N PRO A 79 26.48 -56.13 65.96
CA PRO A 79 25.87 -55.88 64.65
C PRO A 79 24.78 -54.78 64.64
N ALA A 80 24.32 -54.33 65.80
CA ALA A 80 23.27 -53.31 65.91
C ALA A 80 23.79 -51.86 65.84
N VAL A 81 25.07 -51.60 66.13
CA VAL A 81 25.58 -50.21 66.23
C VAL A 81 26.06 -49.67 64.88
N GLY A 82 26.68 -50.51 64.05
CA GLY A 82 27.12 -50.13 62.68
C GLY A 82 25.94 -49.83 61.73
N HIS A 83 24.91 -50.67 61.74
CA HIS A 83 23.70 -50.46 60.93
C HIS A 83 22.97 -49.14 61.26
N ASN A 84 22.98 -48.74 62.52
CA ASN A 84 22.40 -47.47 62.97
C ASN A 84 23.26 -46.27 62.53
N ALA A 85 24.58 -46.39 62.54
CA ALA A 85 25.47 -45.35 62.04
C ALA A 85 25.32 -45.16 60.51
N ASP A 86 25.23 -46.25 59.75
CA ASP A 86 24.99 -46.23 58.31
C ASP A 86 23.63 -45.61 57.95
N LEU A 87 22.59 -45.95 58.72
CA LEU A 87 21.26 -45.35 58.57
C LEU A 87 21.27 -43.83 58.82
N LEU A 88 22.01 -43.36 59.82
CA LEU A 88 22.16 -41.93 60.11
C LEU A 88 22.92 -41.18 59.00
N LEU A 89 23.95 -41.80 58.40
CA LEU A 89 24.65 -41.24 57.25
C LEU A 89 23.73 -41.13 56.04
N LEU A 90 22.90 -42.16 55.78
CA LEU A 90 21.90 -42.14 54.73
C LEU A 90 20.86 -41.03 54.95
N PHE A 91 20.37 -40.85 56.18
CA PHE A 91 19.46 -39.75 56.50
C PHE A 91 20.08 -38.38 56.21
N ARG A 92 21.33 -38.14 56.62
CA ARG A 92 22.05 -36.88 56.31
C ARG A 92 22.23 -36.68 54.80
N GLN A 93 22.48 -37.76 54.04
CA GLN A 93 22.55 -37.67 52.59
C GLN A 93 21.20 -37.27 51.99
N LYS A 94 20.10 -37.89 52.45
CA LYS A 94 18.75 -37.55 51.99
C LYS A 94 18.34 -36.13 52.37
N GLU A 95 18.73 -35.64 53.54
CA GLU A 95 18.54 -34.25 53.93
C GLU A 95 19.26 -33.28 52.98
N LYS A 96 20.51 -33.58 52.60
CA LYS A 96 21.25 -32.79 51.59
C LYS A 96 20.54 -32.82 50.24
N ASP A 97 20.13 -33.99 49.77
CA ASP A 97 19.44 -34.16 48.49
C ASP A 97 18.10 -33.38 48.46
N LEU A 98 17.33 -33.40 49.55
CA LEU A 98 16.09 -32.64 49.68
C LEU A 98 16.34 -31.13 49.62
N VAL A 99 17.38 -30.64 50.31
CA VAL A 99 17.77 -29.23 50.25
C VAL A 99 18.21 -28.83 48.84
N LEU A 100 18.96 -29.69 48.13
CA LEU A 100 19.36 -29.44 46.75
C LEU A 100 18.16 -29.43 45.81
N ALA A 101 17.22 -30.37 45.94
CA ALA A 101 16.00 -30.41 45.15
C ALA A 101 15.14 -29.14 45.37
N ALA A 102 15.03 -28.66 46.60
CA ALA A 102 14.33 -27.41 46.91
C ALA A 102 15.01 -26.19 46.28
N LYS A 103 16.36 -26.13 46.31
CA LYS A 103 17.12 -25.06 45.63
C LYS A 103 16.91 -25.08 44.12
N LEU A 104 16.96 -26.25 43.51
CA LEU A 104 16.68 -26.41 42.07
C LEU A 104 15.25 -26.02 41.73
N GLY A 105 14.26 -26.47 42.52
CA GLY A 105 12.86 -26.09 42.36
C GLY A 105 12.65 -24.58 42.44
N LYS A 106 13.31 -23.91 43.39
CA LYS A 106 13.29 -22.45 43.49
C LYS A 106 13.88 -21.77 42.24
N ALA A 107 15.04 -22.22 41.76
CA ALA A 107 15.67 -21.67 40.56
C ALA A 107 14.79 -21.86 39.29
N LEU A 108 14.13 -23.01 39.18
CA LEU A 108 13.18 -23.29 38.10
C LEU A 108 11.94 -22.37 38.17
N LEU A 109 11.40 -22.15 39.37
CA LEU A 109 10.27 -21.23 39.59
C LEU A 109 10.66 -19.80 39.25
N GLU A 110 11.83 -19.32 39.67
CA GLU A 110 12.34 -17.99 39.32
C GLU A 110 12.47 -17.81 37.80
N ARG A 111 13.07 -18.79 37.12
CA ARG A 111 13.17 -18.78 35.65
C ARG A 111 11.79 -18.79 34.97
N ASN A 112 10.83 -19.54 35.50
CA ASN A 112 9.48 -19.60 34.96
C ASN A 112 8.73 -18.26 35.15
N GLN A 113 8.90 -17.62 36.31
CA GLN A 113 8.36 -16.29 36.59
C GLN A 113 8.95 -15.24 35.64
N ASP A 114 10.26 -15.25 35.41
CA ASP A 114 10.90 -14.30 34.49
C ASP A 114 10.46 -14.52 33.05
N LEU A 115 10.31 -15.78 32.63
CA LEU A 115 9.75 -16.11 31.32
C LEU A 115 8.30 -15.59 31.18
N THR A 116 7.49 -15.71 32.23
CA THR A 116 6.11 -15.19 32.24
C THR A 116 6.09 -13.66 32.12
N LYS A 117 6.94 -12.95 32.86
CA LYS A 117 7.08 -11.49 32.74
C LYS A 117 7.53 -11.07 31.33
N GLN A 118 8.42 -11.84 30.71
CA GLN A 118 8.84 -11.59 29.33
C GLN A 118 7.68 -11.79 28.35
N TYR A 119 6.87 -12.84 28.52
CA TYR A 119 5.68 -13.04 27.70
C TYR A 119 4.67 -11.90 27.86
N GLU A 120 4.41 -11.47 29.08
CA GLU A 120 3.50 -10.34 29.34
C GLU A 120 4.02 -9.05 28.71
N LYS A 121 5.32 -8.79 28.78
CA LYS A 121 5.93 -7.62 28.12
C LYS A 121 5.78 -7.70 26.60
N MET A 122 6.17 -8.82 26.01
CA MET A 122 6.03 -9.03 24.56
C MET A 122 4.57 -8.93 24.13
N HIS A 123 3.63 -9.42 24.93
CA HIS A 123 2.21 -9.33 24.65
C HIS A 123 1.73 -7.88 24.67
N LYS A 124 2.14 -7.08 25.66
CA LYS A 124 1.86 -5.63 25.71
C LYS A 124 2.43 -4.91 24.49
N ASP A 125 3.69 -5.15 24.16
CA ASP A 125 4.34 -4.54 22.99
C ASP A 125 3.61 -4.90 21.67
N LEU A 126 3.09 -6.12 21.56
CA LEU A 126 2.29 -6.55 20.42
C LEU A 126 0.91 -5.87 20.39
N CYS A 127 0.22 -5.78 21.53
CA CYS A 127 -1.05 -5.07 21.64
C CYS A 127 -0.89 -3.58 21.28
N GLU A 128 0.13 -2.91 21.81
CA GLU A 128 0.43 -1.52 21.47
C GLU A 128 0.66 -1.37 19.97
N ARG A 129 1.48 -2.22 19.34
CA ARG A 129 1.70 -2.17 17.88
C ARG A 129 0.41 -2.39 17.08
N LEU A 130 -0.47 -3.28 17.53
CA LEU A 130 -1.76 -3.49 16.89
C LEU A 130 -2.63 -2.24 16.97
N GLU A 131 -2.71 -1.60 18.14
CA GLU A 131 -3.46 -0.35 18.32
C GLU A 131 -2.93 0.78 17.41
N HIS A 132 -1.60 0.93 17.31
CA HIS A 132 -0.99 1.92 16.41
C HIS A 132 -1.33 1.65 14.94
N LEU A 133 -1.25 0.39 14.49
CA LEU A 133 -1.59 0.01 13.12
C LEU A 133 -3.08 0.23 12.82
N GLU A 134 -3.96 -0.04 13.78
CA GLU A 134 -5.39 0.23 13.66
C GLU A 134 -5.64 1.74 13.54
N GLN A 135 -4.97 2.56 14.35
CA GLN A 135 -5.05 4.01 14.27
C GLN A 135 -4.57 4.53 12.91
N GLU A 136 -3.39 4.12 12.45
CA GLU A 136 -2.85 4.50 11.14
C GLU A 136 -3.79 4.09 10.00
N LYS A 137 -4.36 2.88 10.05
CA LYS A 137 -5.35 2.41 9.10
C LYS A 137 -6.59 3.30 9.08
N HIS A 138 -7.13 3.67 10.24
CA HIS A 138 -8.29 4.56 10.36
C HIS A 138 -7.96 5.98 9.87
N GLU A 139 -6.77 6.48 10.14
CA GLU A 139 -6.31 7.76 9.62
C GLU A 139 -6.18 7.75 8.11
N LEU A 140 -5.53 6.74 7.53
CA LEU A 140 -5.36 6.61 6.09
C LEU A 140 -6.72 6.54 5.39
N ARG A 141 -7.66 5.74 5.90
CA ARG A 141 -9.03 5.68 5.37
C ARG A 141 -9.69 7.05 5.33
N ARG A 142 -9.68 7.78 6.45
CA ARG A 142 -10.22 9.15 6.50
C ARG A 142 -9.54 10.10 5.53
N ARG A 143 -8.21 10.00 5.38
CA ARG A 143 -7.46 10.82 4.42
C ARG A 143 -7.81 10.49 2.97
N PHE A 144 -8.03 9.21 2.65
CA PHE A 144 -8.50 8.79 1.33
C PHE A 144 -9.91 9.31 1.06
N GLU A 145 -10.86 9.08 1.98
CA GLU A 145 -12.23 9.59 1.85
C GLU A 145 -12.27 11.13 1.70
N SER A 146 -11.43 11.85 2.44
CA SER A 146 -11.34 13.31 2.32
C SER A 146 -10.83 13.73 0.93
N ARG A 147 -9.77 13.06 0.43
CA ARG A 147 -9.23 13.35 -0.90
C ARG A 147 -10.20 12.96 -2.00
N GLU A 148 -10.87 11.82 -1.88
CA GLU A 148 -11.92 11.37 -2.80
C GLU A 148 -13.04 12.42 -2.86
N GLY A 149 -13.55 12.88 -1.72
CA GLY A 149 -14.56 13.95 -1.69
C GLY A 149 -14.08 15.27 -2.31
N GLU A 150 -12.82 15.66 -2.12
CA GLU A 150 -12.26 16.83 -2.82
C GLU A 150 -12.17 16.62 -4.33
N TRP A 151 -11.80 15.42 -4.80
CA TRP A 151 -11.74 15.11 -6.23
C TRP A 151 -13.13 15.05 -6.84
N GLU A 152 -14.10 14.44 -6.16
CA GLU A 152 -15.51 14.47 -6.55
C GLU A 152 -16.02 15.91 -6.66
N GLY A 153 -15.66 16.78 -5.71
CA GLY A 153 -15.96 18.21 -5.77
C GLY A 153 -15.36 18.89 -7.00
N ARG A 154 -14.05 18.72 -7.25
CA ARG A 154 -13.38 19.29 -8.44
C ARG A 154 -13.96 18.77 -9.75
N VAL A 155 -14.32 17.48 -9.80
CA VAL A 155 -14.98 16.89 -10.97
C VAL A 155 -16.36 17.51 -11.18
N ALA A 156 -17.17 17.65 -10.13
CA ALA A 156 -18.48 18.28 -10.21
C ALA A 156 -18.39 19.75 -10.67
N GLU A 157 -17.42 20.52 -10.16
CA GLU A 157 -17.15 21.89 -10.62
C GLU A 157 -16.85 21.92 -12.13
N LEU A 158 -15.90 21.09 -12.58
CA LEU A 158 -15.54 21.01 -14.01
C LEU A 158 -16.71 20.52 -14.88
N GLU A 159 -17.52 19.59 -14.41
CA GLU A 159 -18.73 19.15 -15.10
C GLU A 159 -19.73 20.30 -15.26
N THR A 160 -19.92 21.12 -14.21
CA THR A 160 -20.78 22.31 -14.30
C THR A 160 -20.23 23.37 -15.25
N ASP A 161 -18.92 23.59 -15.25
CA ASP A 161 -18.25 24.54 -16.17
C ASP A 161 -18.40 24.08 -17.63
N VAL A 162 -18.22 22.80 -17.90
CA VAL A 162 -18.41 22.23 -19.24
C VAL A 162 -19.87 22.41 -19.70
N GLN A 163 -20.84 22.11 -18.85
CA GLN A 163 -22.25 22.31 -19.17
C GLN A 163 -22.58 23.79 -19.42
N HIS A 164 -22.00 24.68 -18.61
CA HIS A 164 -22.17 26.12 -18.75
C HIS A 164 -21.62 26.63 -20.09
N LEU A 165 -20.37 26.28 -20.41
CA LEU A 165 -19.70 26.68 -21.65
C LEU A 165 -20.39 26.10 -22.90
N GLN A 166 -20.88 24.86 -22.82
CA GLN A 166 -21.69 24.28 -23.89
C GLN A 166 -22.98 25.08 -24.12
N GLY A 167 -23.68 25.45 -23.04
CA GLY A 167 -24.86 26.29 -23.12
C GLY A 167 -24.57 27.69 -23.69
N GLU A 168 -23.45 28.32 -23.33
CA GLU A 168 -23.03 29.59 -23.93
C GLU A 168 -22.71 29.46 -25.41
N LEU A 169 -21.98 28.40 -25.80
CA LEU A 169 -21.65 28.11 -27.19
C LEU A 169 -22.92 27.94 -28.03
N GLU A 170 -23.91 27.19 -27.54
CA GLU A 170 -25.20 27.02 -28.22
C GLU A 170 -25.94 28.35 -28.39
N ARG A 171 -26.00 29.19 -27.35
CA ARG A 171 -26.60 30.52 -27.43
C ARG A 171 -25.91 31.38 -28.48
N HIS A 172 -24.58 31.43 -28.48
CA HIS A 172 -23.82 32.19 -29.47
C HIS A 172 -24.04 31.68 -30.90
N GLN A 173 -24.13 30.36 -31.10
CA GLN A 173 -24.45 29.80 -32.41
C GLN A 173 -25.85 30.18 -32.89
N VAL A 174 -26.85 30.17 -32.00
CA VAL A 174 -28.22 30.61 -32.35
C VAL A 174 -28.22 32.10 -32.71
N GLN A 175 -27.61 32.94 -31.89
CA GLN A 175 -27.49 34.38 -32.14
C GLN A 175 -26.80 34.68 -33.47
N LEU A 176 -25.70 33.98 -33.79
CA LEU A 176 -25.00 34.17 -35.06
C LEU A 176 -25.91 33.82 -36.25
N ARG A 177 -26.66 32.71 -36.17
CA ARG A 177 -27.62 32.32 -37.20
C ARG A 177 -28.77 33.32 -37.33
N GLU A 178 -29.24 33.92 -36.24
CA GLU A 178 -30.27 34.97 -36.27
C GLU A 178 -29.75 36.24 -36.93
N VAL A 179 -28.56 36.70 -36.52
CA VAL A 179 -27.89 37.86 -37.12
C VAL A 179 -27.65 37.65 -38.61
N ASP A 180 -27.22 36.47 -39.04
CA ASP A 180 -27.02 36.19 -40.46
C ASP A 180 -28.34 36.16 -41.24
N ARG A 181 -29.43 35.65 -40.64
CA ARG A 181 -30.76 35.77 -41.24
C ARG A 181 -31.17 37.22 -41.39
N ASP A 182 -30.99 38.06 -40.38
CA ASP A 182 -31.37 39.48 -40.45
C ASP A 182 -30.49 40.27 -41.43
N LYS A 183 -29.19 39.95 -41.54
CA LYS A 183 -28.32 40.45 -42.61
C LYS A 183 -28.85 40.05 -43.99
N THR A 184 -29.25 38.80 -44.20
CA THR A 184 -29.80 38.38 -45.50
C THR A 184 -31.10 39.09 -45.85
N LYS A 185 -31.99 39.33 -44.87
CA LYS A 185 -33.21 40.12 -45.06
C LYS A 185 -32.90 41.55 -45.50
N THR A 186 -32.04 42.24 -44.75
CA THR A 186 -31.66 43.63 -45.07
C THR A 186 -30.96 43.74 -46.43
N ILE A 187 -30.09 42.78 -46.80
CA ILE A 187 -29.50 42.72 -48.14
C ILE A 187 -30.57 42.53 -49.20
N SER A 188 -31.54 41.63 -48.98
CA SER A 188 -32.62 41.39 -49.94
C SER A 188 -33.48 42.64 -50.14
N GLU A 189 -33.85 43.35 -49.07
CA GLU A 189 -34.61 44.59 -49.11
C GLU A 189 -33.86 45.70 -49.85
N LEU A 190 -32.55 45.88 -49.58
CA LEU A 190 -31.71 46.85 -50.28
C LEU A 190 -31.53 46.50 -51.76
N SER A 191 -31.44 45.21 -52.09
CA SER A 191 -31.33 44.75 -53.48
C SER A 191 -32.61 45.00 -54.27
N GLU A 192 -33.77 44.78 -53.63
CA GLU A 192 -35.08 45.05 -54.23
C GLU A 192 -35.29 46.55 -54.45
N GLN A 193 -34.92 47.38 -53.47
CA GLN A 193 -34.95 48.84 -53.61
C GLN A 193 -34.05 49.31 -54.76
N ASN A 194 -32.80 48.82 -54.83
CA ASN A 194 -31.90 49.13 -55.94
C ASN A 194 -32.48 48.72 -57.29
N HIS A 195 -33.10 47.53 -57.38
CA HIS A 195 -33.73 47.07 -58.60
C HIS A 195 -34.88 47.98 -59.05
N ARG A 196 -35.78 48.34 -58.12
CA ARG A 196 -36.88 49.28 -58.39
C ARG A 196 -36.38 50.65 -58.86
N LEU A 197 -35.31 51.17 -58.26
CA LEU A 197 -34.70 52.44 -58.69
C LEU A 197 -34.07 52.34 -60.08
N LEU A 198 -33.37 51.24 -60.37
CA LEU A 198 -32.83 50.96 -61.70
C LEU A 198 -33.94 50.88 -62.76
N GLU A 199 -35.05 50.20 -62.46
CA GLU A 199 -36.21 50.14 -63.35
C GLU A 199 -36.78 51.54 -63.63
N GLN A 200 -36.92 52.37 -62.59
CA GLN A 200 -37.39 53.76 -62.72
C GLN A 200 -36.46 54.63 -63.59
N LEU A 201 -35.13 54.51 -63.42
CA LEU A 201 -34.15 55.22 -64.25
C LEU A 201 -34.10 54.68 -65.69
N SER A 202 -34.33 53.39 -65.89
CA SER A 202 -34.34 52.75 -67.20
C SER A 202 -35.61 53.05 -68.01
N ARG A 203 -36.68 53.51 -67.34
CA ARG A 203 -37.92 53.85 -68.01
C ARG A 203 -37.65 55.03 -68.97
N PRO A 204 -37.79 54.84 -70.29
CA PRO A 204 -37.51 55.91 -71.24
C PRO A 204 -38.48 57.07 -70.98
N ALA A 205 -37.96 58.30 -71.08
CA ALA A 205 -38.78 59.51 -71.02
C ALA A 205 -39.92 59.38 -72.05
N PRO A 206 -41.17 59.71 -71.68
CA PRO A 206 -42.30 59.56 -72.58
C PRO A 206 -42.01 60.32 -73.88
N PRO A 207 -42.41 59.79 -75.04
CA PRO A 207 -42.21 60.49 -76.30
C PRO A 207 -42.88 61.85 -76.20
N THR A 208 -42.08 62.92 -76.29
CA THR A 208 -42.59 64.29 -76.43
C THR A 208 -43.54 64.28 -77.63
N PRO A 209 -44.83 64.58 -77.47
CA PRO A 209 -45.73 64.63 -78.60
C PRO A 209 -45.28 65.78 -79.50
N HIS A 210 -44.65 65.43 -80.63
CA HIS A 210 -44.49 66.37 -81.73
C HIS A 210 -45.89 66.67 -82.25
N TYR A 211 -46.48 67.75 -81.74
CA TYR A 211 -47.57 68.45 -82.38
C TYR A 211 -47.05 68.93 -83.73
N HIS A 212 -47.37 68.20 -84.79
CA HIS A 212 -47.40 68.75 -86.14
C HIS A 212 -48.77 69.41 -86.32
N PRO A 213 -48.87 70.75 -86.42
CA PRO A 213 -50.12 71.40 -86.73
C PRO A 213 -50.50 71.11 -88.18
N ASP A 214 -51.81 70.97 -88.41
CA ASP A 214 -52.46 70.63 -89.67
C ASP A 214 -51.99 71.44 -90.88
N GLN A 215 -51.88 70.76 -92.03
CA GLN A 215 -52.31 71.25 -93.35
C GLN A 215 -52.42 70.12 -94.38
#